data_AF-A0A7V5ZH92-F1
#
_entry.id   AF-A0A7V5ZH92-F1
#
_cell.length_a   1.000
_cell.length_b   1.000
_cell.length_c   1.000
_cell.angle_alpha   90.00
_cell.angle_beta   90.00
_cell.angle_gamma   90.00
#
_symmetry.space_group_name_H-M   'P 1'
#
loop_
_entity.id
_entity.type
_entity.pdbx_description
1 polymer ?
#
loop_
_entity_poly.entity_id
_entity_poly.type
_entity_poly.pdbx_seq_one_letter_code
_entity_poly.pdbx_strand_id
1 'polypeptide(L)'
;MTTPPTCAPAARAPAWCSWSRPMGKASRPTWRSASASLGRTVRLAARRRWLATRRWNWSWSTRTKGARRSSSSSSFTTFSPRSRSPCPAPSSLPRPRRSGRRSGPSRCRDGQRRPRSGLRLDQGRRRGHTRAMKPLVLIVDDEPGILDTLSRILEDEGYRTVTTGSGEEALRIYERERPSAVFLDIWLPDKDGLETLQALRALDPEARVIMISGHGTTPTAVKAIKLGAADYLEKPLSYDRTVESLRAALADAGAPRPLYSSVLEMGTEGAEPVRHFEAPPPFPLVRESSQPQRTVRAASVVYGLGLHSGNRTGMVLQPLPADSGVHFLTLPGGTQIAAHLGNVAHTEYATTLSREGEAIRTVEHLLSALHAYGITNLLVKVHGEIPVLDGSAVEFCRHLEAVGVVDQDAPRKEVVIDRRYEVTGDGGKLLAIEPAEVLSVAYELDYPPPIGRQSFAFALTDPAAYRDTIAPARTFGFMRDLAMMAELGLGTGGRLDNCILVGEDGVVNTALRFPDEFVRHKILDVIGDLYLLGYPVRGKVTARFTGHRDNIALQHRILQENAG
;
A
#
# COMPACT_ATOMS: atom_id res chain seq x y z
N MET A 1 33.63 -37.07 -46.06
CA MET A 1 34.03 -37.04 -47.49
C MET A 1 32.77 -37.04 -48.34
N THR A 2 32.82 -36.43 -49.54
CA THR A 2 31.97 -36.66 -50.74
C THR A 2 30.42 -36.57 -50.64
N THR A 3 29.86 -35.79 -51.57
CA THR A 3 28.44 -35.47 -51.88
C THR A 3 27.90 -36.34 -53.04
N PRO A 4 26.75 -36.10 -53.73
CA PRO A 4 25.55 -35.25 -53.50
C PRO A 4 24.30 -36.19 -53.37
N PRO A 5 23.09 -36.07 -54.02
CA PRO A 5 22.29 -34.97 -54.63
C PRO A 5 20.90 -34.83 -53.88
N THR A 6 19.71 -34.44 -54.38
CA THR A 6 19.11 -34.20 -55.73
C THR A 6 17.99 -33.11 -55.69
N CYS A 7 16.83 -33.26 -56.38
CA CYS A 7 15.82 -32.23 -56.64
C CYS A 7 14.35 -32.67 -56.41
N ALA A 8 13.43 -31.69 -56.39
CA ALA A 8 11.96 -31.87 -56.39
C ALA A 8 11.37 -31.99 -57.82
N PRO A 9 10.04 -32.23 -57.96
CA PRO A 9 9.17 -31.19 -58.55
C PRO A 9 7.75 -31.11 -57.89
N ALA A 10 6.87 -30.24 -58.40
CA ALA A 10 5.57 -29.90 -57.79
C ALA A 10 4.35 -30.01 -58.74
N ALA A 11 3.20 -30.41 -58.17
CA ALA A 11 1.83 -30.40 -58.74
C ALA A 11 0.84 -30.80 -57.62
N ARG A 12 -0.47 -30.51 -57.61
CA ARG A 12 -1.36 -29.57 -58.35
C ARG A 12 -2.66 -29.43 -57.52
N ALA A 13 -3.40 -28.32 -57.65
CA ALA A 13 -4.75 -28.19 -57.09
C ALA A 13 -5.83 -28.22 -58.20
N PRO A 14 -7.06 -28.73 -57.93
CA PRO A 14 -8.23 -28.56 -58.80
C PRO A 14 -9.00 -27.26 -58.47
N ALA A 15 -9.86 -26.81 -59.40
CA ALA A 15 -10.60 -25.54 -59.32
C ALA A 15 -12.06 -25.66 -59.84
N TRP A 16 -12.70 -24.52 -60.19
CA TRP A 16 -14.11 -24.31 -60.61
C TRP A 16 -15.13 -24.33 -59.45
N CYS A 17 -16.19 -23.50 -59.38
CA CYS A 17 -16.66 -22.33 -60.16
C CYS A 17 -16.87 -21.14 -59.18
N SER A 18 -16.85 -19.83 -59.49
CA SER A 18 -16.97 -18.99 -60.70
C SER A 18 -18.39 -18.66 -61.21
N TRP A 19 -18.87 -17.43 -60.98
CA TRP A 19 -19.79 -16.70 -61.89
C TRP A 19 -19.48 -15.19 -61.94
N SER A 20 -19.06 -14.73 -63.12
CA SER A 20 -19.13 -13.40 -63.75
C SER A 20 -19.20 -12.07 -62.93
N ARG A 21 -18.10 -11.32 -63.06
CA ARG A 21 -17.95 -9.86 -63.30
C ARG A 21 -18.92 -9.28 -64.38
N PRO A 22 -19.06 -7.93 -64.63
CA PRO A 22 -17.98 -6.92 -64.58
C PRO A 22 -18.25 -5.45 -64.14
N MET A 23 -17.17 -4.85 -63.61
CA MET A 23 -16.62 -3.48 -63.77
C MET A 23 -17.52 -2.24 -63.99
N GLY A 24 -17.31 -1.25 -63.10
CA GLY A 24 -17.30 0.20 -63.40
C GLY A 24 -16.05 0.85 -62.76
N LYS A 25 -15.52 1.96 -63.32
CA LYS A 25 -14.30 2.64 -62.84
C LYS A 25 -14.57 4.06 -62.34
N ALA A 26 -13.66 4.57 -61.50
CA ALA A 26 -13.53 5.97 -61.03
C ALA A 26 -14.63 6.43 -60.03
N SER A 27 -14.45 7.47 -59.20
CA SER A 27 -13.32 8.42 -59.04
C SER A 27 -13.22 8.93 -57.59
N ARG A 28 -12.09 9.57 -57.22
CA ARG A 28 -11.98 10.38 -55.97
C ARG A 28 -12.76 11.70 -56.08
N PRO A 29 -13.36 12.17 -54.96
CA PRO A 29 -13.41 13.58 -54.58
C PRO A 29 -12.47 13.82 -53.37
N THR A 30 -11.39 14.59 -53.45
CA THR A 30 -11.32 16.08 -53.43
C THR A 30 -11.88 16.72 -52.14
N TRP A 31 -10.99 17.09 -51.23
CA TRP A 31 -11.27 18.07 -50.18
C TRP A 31 -11.52 19.45 -50.79
N ARG A 32 -12.55 20.17 -50.33
CA ARG A 32 -12.65 21.63 -50.45
C ARG A 32 -13.36 22.23 -49.23
N SER A 33 -12.89 23.41 -48.84
CA SER A 33 -13.38 24.21 -47.73
C SER A 33 -14.71 24.90 -48.02
N ALA A 34 -15.58 25.02 -47.02
CA ALA A 34 -16.67 25.99 -47.00
C ALA A 34 -16.87 26.54 -45.57
N SER A 35 -16.47 27.79 -45.36
CA SER A 35 -16.75 28.56 -44.13
C SER A 35 -18.06 29.35 -44.29
N ALA A 36 -19.00 29.21 -43.36
CA ALA A 36 -20.18 30.08 -43.28
C ALA A 36 -20.67 30.20 -41.84
N SER A 37 -20.57 31.40 -41.27
CA SER A 37 -21.09 31.76 -39.95
C SER A 37 -22.48 32.38 -40.06
N LEU A 38 -23.48 31.77 -39.43
CA LEU A 38 -24.78 32.35 -39.07
C LEU A 38 -25.39 31.47 -37.96
N GLY A 39 -25.86 31.97 -36.80
CA GLY A 39 -26.02 33.36 -36.38
C GLY A 39 -27.49 33.70 -36.14
N ARG A 40 -28.14 33.08 -35.14
CA ARG A 40 -29.46 33.51 -34.67
C ARG A 40 -29.74 33.08 -33.23
N THR A 41 -30.16 34.04 -32.41
CA THR A 41 -30.41 33.89 -30.97
C THR A 41 -31.91 33.73 -30.69
N VAL A 42 -32.30 32.85 -29.77
CA VAL A 42 -33.65 32.84 -29.15
C VAL A 42 -33.49 32.65 -27.63
N ARG A 43 -34.33 33.33 -26.83
CA ARG A 43 -34.23 33.35 -25.36
C ARG A 43 -35.21 32.37 -24.69
N LEU A 44 -34.76 31.86 -23.53
CA LEU A 44 -35.52 31.54 -22.30
C LEU A 44 -37.04 31.28 -22.41
N ALA A 45 -37.44 30.08 -21.97
CA ALA A 45 -38.71 29.86 -21.28
C ALA A 45 -38.53 28.83 -20.15
N ALA A 46 -38.72 29.23 -18.89
CA ALA A 46 -38.66 28.35 -17.74
C ALA A 46 -40.07 27.99 -17.24
N ARG A 47 -40.34 26.71 -16.92
CA ARG A 47 -41.56 26.28 -16.21
C ARG A 47 -41.27 25.08 -15.29
N ARG A 48 -41.83 25.11 -14.08
CA ARG A 48 -41.74 24.05 -13.05
C ARG A 48 -43.11 23.41 -12.79
N ARG A 49 -43.16 22.07 -12.69
CA ARG A 49 -43.98 21.18 -11.81
C ARG A 49 -43.71 19.73 -12.26
N TRP A 50 -43.35 18.76 -11.41
CA TRP A 50 -44.19 18.04 -10.42
C TRP A 50 -45.38 17.33 -11.11
N LEU A 51 -45.60 16.01 -11.02
CA LEU A 51 -45.00 14.92 -10.22
C LEU A 51 -45.15 13.56 -10.93
N ALA A 52 -44.26 12.59 -10.69
CA ALA A 52 -44.55 11.15 -10.81
C ALA A 52 -43.60 10.32 -9.93
N THR A 53 -44.14 9.61 -8.94
CA THR A 53 -43.42 8.82 -7.93
C THR A 53 -42.91 7.47 -8.44
N ARG A 54 -41.74 7.02 -7.92
CA ARG A 54 -41.51 5.63 -7.49
C ARG A 54 -40.49 5.56 -6.34
N ARG A 55 -40.97 5.64 -5.09
CA ARG A 55 -40.19 5.20 -3.92
C ARG A 55 -40.19 3.67 -3.89
N TRP A 56 -39.02 3.05 -3.70
CA TRP A 56 -38.95 1.67 -3.26
C TRP A 56 -38.99 1.63 -1.74
N ASN A 57 -39.79 0.71 -1.18
CA ASN A 57 -40.09 0.66 0.24
C ASN A 57 -39.51 -0.63 0.81
N TRP A 58 -38.52 -0.55 1.70
CA TRP A 58 -37.96 -1.72 2.38
C TRP A 58 -38.88 -2.15 3.54
N SER A 59 -39.77 -3.11 3.29
CA SER A 59 -40.61 -3.73 4.33
C SER A 59 -39.94 -4.96 4.93
N TRP A 60 -39.50 -4.87 6.19
CA TRP A 60 -39.08 -6.04 6.96
C TRP A 60 -40.30 -6.95 7.25
N SER A 61 -40.19 -8.24 6.93
CA SER A 61 -41.27 -9.24 7.14
C SER A 61 -40.80 -10.38 8.04
N THR A 62 -40.77 -10.13 9.35
CA THR A 62 -40.54 -11.17 10.36
C THR A 62 -41.71 -12.17 10.37
N ARG A 63 -41.51 -13.39 9.86
CA ARG A 63 -42.49 -14.47 9.94
C ARG A 63 -42.28 -15.33 11.19
N THR A 64 -43.28 -15.37 12.04
CA THR A 64 -43.28 -16.08 13.34
C THR A 64 -43.57 -17.58 13.21
N LYS A 65 -43.06 -18.37 14.16
CA LYS A 65 -43.55 -19.74 14.50
C LYS A 65 -43.30 -20.07 15.97
N GLY A 66 -44.22 -20.82 16.58
CA GLY A 66 -43.93 -21.83 17.62
C GLY A 66 -43.65 -21.33 19.05
N ALA A 67 -44.70 -21.00 19.81
CA ALA A 67 -44.58 -20.67 21.23
C ALA A 67 -44.37 -21.89 22.15
N ARG A 68 -43.73 -21.69 23.31
CA ARG A 68 -44.05 -22.35 24.60
C ARG A 68 -43.83 -21.35 25.75
N ARG A 69 -44.45 -21.61 26.91
CA ARG A 69 -44.62 -20.63 28.01
C ARG A 69 -43.90 -21.03 29.31
N SER A 70 -43.21 -20.05 29.91
CA SER A 70 -43.24 -19.76 31.36
C SER A 70 -42.62 -18.36 31.56
N SER A 71 -43.30 -17.31 32.03
CA SER A 71 -44.16 -17.09 33.21
C SER A 71 -43.39 -16.79 34.51
N SER A 72 -42.84 -15.58 34.60
CA SER A 72 -42.90 -14.77 35.83
C SER A 72 -42.92 -13.28 35.45
N SER A 73 -43.46 -12.44 36.31
CA SER A 73 -43.85 -11.06 35.97
C SER A 73 -43.58 -10.08 37.11
N SER A 74 -43.08 -8.90 36.78
CA SER A 74 -43.31 -7.67 37.54
C SER A 74 -43.38 -6.48 36.58
N SER A 75 -44.08 -5.42 36.99
CA SER A 75 -44.66 -4.42 36.10
C SER A 75 -44.24 -3.00 36.48
N PHE A 76 -44.30 -2.09 35.49
CA PHE A 76 -44.73 -0.67 35.54
C PHE A 76 -44.68 0.10 36.90
N THR A 77 -44.34 1.40 36.96
CA THR A 77 -44.74 2.45 36.01
C THR A 77 -43.86 3.72 36.11
N THR A 78 -43.89 4.51 35.04
CA THR A 78 -43.49 5.92 34.86
C THR A 78 -43.47 6.88 36.07
N PHE A 79 -42.53 7.83 36.08
CA PHE A 79 -42.85 9.27 35.98
C PHE A 79 -41.67 10.12 35.46
N SER A 80 -41.93 11.35 34.98
CA SER A 80 -40.94 12.37 34.60
C SER A 80 -41.59 13.75 34.73
N PRO A 81 -40.86 14.82 35.17
CA PRO A 81 -40.51 15.87 34.18
C PRO A 81 -39.25 16.74 34.45
N ARG A 82 -38.62 17.18 33.35
CA ARG A 82 -38.09 18.56 33.07
C ARG A 82 -37.03 19.25 33.99
N SER A 83 -35.76 19.14 33.55
CA SER A 83 -34.85 20.26 33.16
C SER A 83 -34.71 21.56 33.99
N ARG A 84 -33.48 21.88 34.46
CA ARG A 84 -32.57 22.96 33.96
C ARG A 84 -31.26 23.08 34.79
N SER A 85 -30.21 23.65 34.20
CA SER A 85 -28.82 23.87 34.72
C SER A 85 -28.69 25.18 35.56
N PRO A 86 -27.51 25.61 36.13
CA PRO A 86 -26.12 25.09 36.04
C PRO A 86 -25.33 25.05 37.40
N CYS A 87 -23.99 24.95 37.35
CA CYS A 87 -23.03 24.84 38.49
C CYS A 87 -22.84 26.12 39.34
N PRO A 88 -22.29 26.00 40.58
CA PRO A 88 -20.95 26.57 40.86
C PRO A 88 -20.09 25.82 41.93
N ALA A 89 -18.89 26.36 42.23
CA ALA A 89 -18.00 26.07 43.38
C ALA A 89 -17.87 27.35 44.29
N PRO A 90 -16.92 27.59 45.25
CA PRO A 90 -15.77 26.80 45.80
C PRO A 90 -15.50 26.91 47.35
N SER A 91 -14.35 26.40 47.85
CA SER A 91 -13.58 26.83 49.08
C SER A 91 -14.20 26.62 50.51
N SER A 92 -13.51 26.58 51.68
CA SER A 92 -12.07 26.52 52.11
C SER A 92 -11.91 26.10 53.62
N LEU A 93 -10.65 25.99 54.12
CA LEU A 93 -10.19 25.51 55.46
C LEU A 93 -10.41 26.45 56.67
N PRO A 94 -10.17 25.99 57.93
CA PRO A 94 -9.10 26.61 58.76
C PRO A 94 -8.25 25.68 59.69
N ARG A 95 -7.24 26.26 60.36
CA ARG A 95 -6.34 25.69 61.44
C ARG A 95 -6.64 26.42 62.80
N PRO A 96 -5.76 26.52 63.87
CA PRO A 96 -4.54 25.81 64.34
C PRO A 96 -4.48 25.52 65.90
N ARG A 97 -3.34 25.00 66.44
CA ARG A 97 -2.74 25.44 67.74
C ARG A 97 -1.27 24.98 67.99
N ARG A 98 -0.66 25.36 69.14
CA ARG A 98 0.79 25.35 69.50
C ARG A 98 1.06 25.00 70.99
N SER A 99 2.28 24.57 71.34
CA SER A 99 2.95 24.78 72.66
C SER A 99 4.49 24.58 72.59
N GLY A 100 5.26 24.85 73.67
CA GLY A 100 6.73 24.58 73.75
C GLY A 100 7.51 25.40 74.84
N ARG A 101 8.87 25.23 74.89
CA ARG A 101 9.91 25.78 75.83
C ARG A 101 10.28 24.85 77.04
N ARG A 102 11.43 24.91 77.76
CA ARG A 102 12.54 25.92 77.92
C ARG A 102 13.87 25.33 78.53
N SER A 103 15.06 25.70 77.99
CA SER A 103 16.42 25.99 78.59
C SER A 103 17.05 25.31 79.85
N GLY A 104 18.37 24.99 79.82
CA GLY A 104 19.31 24.83 80.98
C GLY A 104 20.79 24.44 80.61
N PRO A 105 21.90 24.86 81.31
CA PRO A 105 23.29 24.76 80.75
C PRO A 105 24.51 24.29 81.64
N SER A 106 25.69 24.13 80.98
CA SER A 106 27.11 24.14 81.50
C SER A 106 27.72 22.84 82.11
N ARG A 107 29.05 22.53 82.13
CA ARG A 107 30.31 23.14 81.56
C ARG A 107 31.53 22.15 81.55
N CYS A 108 32.42 22.20 80.53
CA CYS A 108 33.85 21.71 80.46
C CYS A 108 34.16 20.19 80.72
N ARG A 109 35.28 19.57 80.30
CA ARG A 109 36.67 20.01 79.96
C ARG A 109 37.41 19.02 79.00
N ASP A 110 38.48 19.48 78.33
CA ASP A 110 39.64 18.81 77.63
C ASP A 110 39.61 17.33 77.14
N GLY A 111 40.23 16.94 76.01
CA GLY A 111 40.96 17.72 75.00
C GLY A 111 41.75 16.89 73.94
N GLN A 112 42.39 17.57 72.97
CA GLN A 112 43.16 17.05 71.79
C GLN A 112 42.31 16.36 70.70
N ARG A 113 42.59 16.38 69.37
CA ARG A 113 43.46 17.08 68.37
C ARG A 113 42.90 16.63 66.98
N ARG A 114 43.07 17.18 65.77
CA ARG A 114 43.61 18.41 65.08
C ARG A 114 43.16 18.28 63.59
N PRO A 115 43.12 19.30 62.69
CA PRO A 115 42.85 20.73 62.81
C PRO A 115 41.57 21.18 62.03
N ARG A 116 41.28 22.50 61.96
CA ARG A 116 40.21 23.10 61.11
C ARG A 116 40.65 24.44 60.51
N SER A 117 40.23 24.72 59.27
CA SER A 117 39.99 26.05 58.70
C SER A 117 39.07 25.89 57.46
N GLY A 118 38.24 26.85 57.05
CA GLY A 118 37.83 28.10 57.68
C GLY A 118 36.73 28.76 56.82
N LEU A 119 35.64 29.23 57.42
CA LEU A 119 34.47 29.76 56.69
C LEU A 119 34.78 31.06 55.93
N ARG A 120 34.32 31.16 54.68
CA ARG A 120 33.94 32.43 54.04
C ARG A 120 32.65 32.26 53.22
N LEU A 121 32.04 33.41 52.91
CA LEU A 121 30.66 33.57 52.47
C LEU A 121 30.46 33.37 50.96
N ASP A 122 29.19 33.25 50.61
CA ASP A 122 28.64 33.40 49.26
C ASP A 122 29.32 34.49 48.42
N GLN A 123 29.91 34.05 47.30
CA GLN A 123 29.97 34.84 46.07
C GLN A 123 29.66 33.90 44.90
N GLY A 124 28.69 34.30 44.08
CA GLY A 124 28.13 33.44 43.04
C GLY A 124 29.16 32.96 42.03
N ARG A 125 29.37 31.63 41.95
CA ARG A 125 29.87 31.01 40.73
C ARG A 125 28.86 31.30 39.62
N ARG A 126 29.16 32.30 38.80
CA ARG A 126 28.49 32.54 37.52
C ARG A 126 28.48 31.21 36.76
N ARG A 127 27.31 30.56 36.64
CA ARG A 127 27.08 29.63 35.54
C ARG A 127 27.13 30.48 34.27
N GLY A 128 28.33 30.59 33.70
CA GLY A 128 28.54 31.22 32.41
C GLY A 128 27.54 30.60 31.47
N HIS A 129 26.65 31.41 30.91
CA HIS A 129 25.79 30.95 29.84
C HIS A 129 26.70 30.75 28.64
N THR A 130 27.25 29.55 28.50
CA THR A 130 27.76 29.05 27.23
C THR A 130 26.57 29.08 26.29
N ARG A 131 26.40 30.21 25.59
CA ARG A 131 25.33 30.45 24.63
C ARG A 131 25.43 29.30 23.63
N ALA A 132 24.51 28.33 23.75
CA ALA A 132 24.55 27.12 22.93
C ALA A 132 24.56 27.57 21.48
N MET A 133 25.68 27.33 20.80
CA MET A 133 25.84 27.71 19.41
C MET A 133 24.84 26.89 18.62
N LYS A 134 23.81 27.56 18.09
CA LYS A 134 22.72 26.89 17.39
C LYS A 134 23.31 26.07 16.21
N PRO A 135 22.76 24.88 15.91
CA PRO A 135 23.37 23.96 14.95
C PRO A 135 23.58 24.62 13.58
N LEU A 136 24.69 24.27 12.93
CA LEU A 136 24.99 24.67 11.57
C LEU A 136 24.40 23.64 10.60
N VAL A 137 23.73 24.10 9.56
CA VAL A 137 23.16 23.29 8.48
C VAL A 137 23.79 23.74 7.17
N LEU A 138 24.32 22.80 6.41
CA LEU A 138 24.80 23.01 5.05
C LEU A 138 23.63 22.80 4.07
N ILE A 139 23.48 23.67 3.08
CA ILE A 139 22.50 23.56 2.00
C ILE A 139 23.26 23.52 0.68
N VAL A 140 22.99 22.50 -0.13
CA VAL A 140 23.66 22.23 -1.40
C VAL A 140 22.61 22.14 -2.51
N ASP A 141 22.53 23.17 -3.33
CA ASP A 141 21.55 23.33 -4.41
C ASP A 141 22.12 24.34 -5.42
N ASP A 142 22.05 24.07 -6.72
CA ASP A 142 22.57 25.00 -7.73
C ASP A 142 21.59 26.14 -8.05
N GLU A 143 20.32 26.01 -7.67
CA GLU A 143 19.29 27.05 -7.81
C GLU A 143 19.39 28.11 -6.69
N PRO A 144 19.82 29.37 -6.97
CA PRO A 144 20.04 30.37 -5.90
C PRO A 144 18.77 30.75 -5.14
N GLY A 145 17.60 30.62 -5.77
CA GLY A 145 16.30 30.85 -5.11
C GLY A 145 15.95 29.80 -4.07
N ILE A 146 16.49 28.58 -4.20
CA ILE A 146 16.23 27.48 -3.25
C ILE A 146 17.23 27.55 -2.09
N LEU A 147 18.49 27.89 -2.37
CA LEU A 147 19.45 28.28 -1.33
C LEU A 147 18.88 29.40 -0.43
N ASP A 148 18.33 30.46 -1.02
CA ASP A 148 17.70 31.58 -0.31
C ASP A 148 16.43 31.16 0.46
N THR A 149 15.54 30.39 -0.17
CA THR A 149 14.29 29.92 0.46
C THR A 149 14.57 29.01 1.66
N LEU A 150 15.45 28.02 1.51
CA LEU A 150 15.85 27.13 2.60
C LEU A 150 16.59 27.86 3.71
N SER A 151 17.49 28.80 3.36
CA SER A 151 18.23 29.56 4.37
C SER A 151 17.27 30.33 5.28
N ARG A 152 16.27 31.02 4.71
CA ARG A 152 15.24 31.73 5.48
C ARG A 152 14.40 30.81 6.37
N ILE A 153 13.88 29.70 5.84
CA ILE A 153 13.08 28.73 6.61
C ILE A 153 13.87 28.22 7.84
N LEU A 154 15.17 27.97 7.68
CA LEU A 154 16.01 27.46 8.74
C LEU A 154 16.51 28.57 9.70
N GLU A 155 16.72 29.80 9.22
CA GLU A 155 17.10 30.96 10.03
C GLU A 155 15.93 31.54 10.85
N ASP A 156 14.69 31.38 10.42
CA ASP A 156 13.49 31.73 11.21
C ASP A 156 13.32 30.81 12.43
N GLU A 157 13.53 29.49 12.24
CA GLU A 157 13.76 28.53 13.33
C GLU A 157 15.09 28.79 14.10
N GLY A 158 15.96 29.58 13.49
CA GLY A 158 17.21 30.08 14.04
C GLY A 158 18.40 29.14 13.95
N TYR A 159 18.34 28.09 13.13
CA TYR A 159 19.55 27.38 12.73
C TYR A 159 20.55 28.33 12.06
N ARG A 160 21.83 27.99 12.10
CA ARG A 160 22.83 28.66 11.27
C ARG A 160 22.90 27.94 9.93
N THR A 161 23.06 28.69 8.86
CA THR A 161 23.09 28.20 7.49
C THR A 161 24.47 28.40 6.88
N VAL A 162 24.82 27.56 5.91
CA VAL A 162 25.91 27.78 4.95
C VAL A 162 25.50 27.15 3.63
N THR A 163 25.71 27.84 2.52
CA THR A 163 25.17 27.49 1.20
C THR A 163 26.28 27.23 0.18
N THR A 164 26.03 26.34 -0.79
CA THR A 164 26.89 26.12 -1.96
C THR A 164 26.08 25.49 -3.10
N GLY A 165 26.54 25.67 -4.35
CA GLY A 165 25.95 25.07 -5.56
C GLY A 165 26.81 23.97 -6.19
N SER A 166 27.65 23.30 -5.39
CA SER A 166 28.63 22.31 -5.83
C SER A 166 28.79 21.20 -4.79
N GLY A 167 28.74 19.94 -5.24
CA GLY A 167 28.99 18.76 -4.42
C GLY A 167 30.44 18.67 -3.95
N GLU A 168 31.40 19.16 -4.74
CA GLU A 168 32.80 19.26 -4.31
C GLU A 168 33.01 20.25 -3.17
N GLU A 169 32.47 21.48 -3.28
CA GLU A 169 32.61 22.45 -2.19
C GLU A 169 31.77 22.04 -0.98
N ALA A 170 30.65 21.33 -1.16
CA ALA A 170 29.90 20.73 -0.05
C ALA A 170 30.77 19.80 0.81
N LEU A 171 31.60 18.95 0.19
CA LEU A 171 32.55 18.10 0.91
C LEU A 171 33.61 18.93 1.65
N ARG A 172 34.19 19.95 1.00
CA ARG A 172 35.20 20.86 1.60
C ARG A 172 34.62 21.68 2.77
N ILE A 173 33.36 22.10 2.70
CA ILE A 173 32.64 22.75 3.81
C ILE A 173 32.37 21.72 4.92
N TYR A 174 31.96 20.49 4.58
CA TYR A 174 31.65 19.47 5.58
C TYR A 174 32.88 19.07 6.42
N GLU A 175 34.04 18.88 5.78
CA GLU A 175 35.31 18.60 6.47
C GLU A 175 35.70 19.72 7.44
N ARG A 176 35.53 20.98 7.01
CA ARG A 176 36.01 22.18 7.71
C ARG A 176 35.08 22.66 8.83
N GLU A 177 33.78 22.71 8.56
CA GLU A 177 32.78 23.31 9.45
C GLU A 177 32.00 22.27 10.27
N ARG A 178 32.05 20.98 9.88
CA ARG A 178 31.28 19.85 10.46
C ARG A 178 29.81 20.22 10.78
N PRO A 179 29.02 20.57 9.76
CA PRO A 179 27.62 20.95 9.93
C PRO A 179 26.82 19.79 10.51
N SER A 180 25.88 20.10 11.39
CA SER A 180 25.06 19.12 12.13
C SER A 180 24.04 18.41 11.24
N ALA A 181 23.69 18.99 10.10
CA ALA A 181 22.92 18.37 9.03
C ALA A 181 23.30 18.98 7.67
N VAL A 182 22.97 18.27 6.59
CA VAL A 182 23.15 18.70 5.20
C VAL A 182 21.83 18.52 4.46
N PHE A 183 21.37 19.55 3.75
CA PHE A 183 20.37 19.44 2.69
C PHE A 183 21.10 19.37 1.34
N LEU A 184 20.75 18.42 0.48
CA LEU A 184 21.53 18.08 -0.72
C LEU A 184 20.62 17.76 -1.91
N ASP A 185 20.61 18.59 -2.95
CA ASP A 185 19.96 18.26 -4.22
C ASP A 185 20.72 17.12 -4.96
N ILE A 186 20.03 16.48 -5.89
CA ILE A 186 20.50 15.32 -6.66
C ILE A 186 21.18 15.73 -7.97
N TRP A 187 20.79 16.85 -8.57
CA TRP A 187 21.21 17.26 -9.92
C TRP A 187 22.18 18.43 -9.90
N LEU A 188 23.30 18.29 -9.18
CA LEU A 188 24.33 19.31 -9.11
C LEU A 188 25.18 19.34 -10.41
N PRO A 189 25.72 20.51 -10.81
CA PRO A 189 26.45 20.67 -12.06
C PRO A 189 27.83 19.98 -12.08
N ASP A 190 28.35 19.55 -10.92
CA ASP A 190 29.68 18.93 -10.78
C ASP A 190 29.66 17.42 -10.44
N LYS A 191 28.64 16.92 -9.72
CA LYS A 191 28.51 15.49 -9.30
C LYS A 191 27.04 15.06 -9.14
N ASP A 192 26.73 13.77 -9.27
CA ASP A 192 25.46 13.21 -8.77
C ASP A 192 25.38 13.48 -7.26
N GLY A 193 24.28 14.06 -6.78
CA GLY A 193 24.06 14.29 -5.35
C GLY A 193 24.07 12.98 -4.55
N LEU A 194 23.79 11.84 -5.19
CA LEU A 194 23.87 10.51 -4.59
C LEU A 194 25.32 10.00 -4.46
N GLU A 195 26.24 10.42 -5.34
CA GLU A 195 27.68 10.21 -5.17
C GLU A 195 28.23 11.14 -4.07
N THR A 196 27.74 12.38 -4.02
CA THR A 196 28.06 13.35 -2.96
C THR A 196 27.59 12.86 -1.59
N LEU A 197 26.39 12.26 -1.51
CA LEU A 197 25.89 11.54 -0.34
C LEU A 197 26.82 10.39 0.07
N GLN A 198 27.24 9.54 -0.87
CA GLN A 198 28.17 8.44 -0.58
C GLN A 198 29.50 8.96 -0.02
N ALA A 199 30.06 10.02 -0.60
CA ALA A 199 31.30 10.64 -0.15
C ALA A 199 31.17 11.24 1.26
N LEU A 200 30.07 11.96 1.55
CA LEU A 200 29.77 12.48 2.90
C LEU A 200 29.65 11.34 3.92
N ARG A 201 28.95 10.25 3.59
CA ARG A 201 28.74 9.08 4.46
C ARG A 201 30.01 8.24 4.67
N ALA A 202 30.96 8.26 3.72
CA ALA A 202 32.27 7.62 3.85
C ALA A 202 33.25 8.46 4.69
N LEU A 203 33.18 9.79 4.59
CA LEU A 203 33.91 10.74 5.43
C LEU A 203 33.39 10.77 6.89
N ASP A 204 32.09 10.56 7.07
CA ASP A 204 31.40 10.64 8.35
C ASP A 204 30.18 9.70 8.40
N PRO A 205 30.32 8.51 9.04
CA PRO A 205 29.21 7.58 9.24
C PRO A 205 28.05 8.10 10.10
N GLU A 206 28.15 9.28 10.72
CA GLU A 206 27.04 9.97 11.39
C GLU A 206 26.50 11.18 10.62
N ALA A 207 26.98 11.44 9.39
CA ALA A 207 26.48 12.53 8.56
C ALA A 207 24.96 12.43 8.32
N ARG A 208 24.25 13.50 8.67
CA ARG A 208 22.79 13.65 8.58
C ARG A 208 22.43 14.39 7.29
N VAL A 209 22.37 13.65 6.18
CA VAL A 209 22.09 14.19 4.84
C VAL A 209 20.62 13.99 4.48
N ILE A 210 19.87 15.05 4.24
CA ILE A 210 18.50 15.04 3.73
C ILE A 210 18.57 15.37 2.24
N MET A 211 18.06 14.47 1.39
CA MET A 211 18.10 14.71 -0.05
C MET A 211 16.94 15.61 -0.51
N ILE A 212 17.18 16.36 -1.58
CA ILE A 212 16.23 17.24 -2.26
C ILE A 212 16.17 16.84 -3.75
N SER A 213 15.03 17.03 -4.42
CA SER A 213 14.93 16.87 -5.88
C SER A 213 13.78 17.66 -6.50
N GLY A 214 14.02 18.25 -7.69
CA GLY A 214 12.98 18.83 -8.55
C GLY A 214 12.12 17.83 -9.34
N HIS A 215 12.54 16.56 -9.35
CA HIS A 215 11.83 15.47 -10.02
C HIS A 215 11.80 14.24 -9.11
N GLY A 216 10.82 14.19 -8.20
CA GLY A 216 10.62 13.11 -7.25
C GLY A 216 10.21 11.81 -7.95
N THR A 217 11.18 10.96 -8.21
CA THR A 217 10.95 9.61 -8.72
C THR A 217 11.22 8.60 -7.60
N THR A 218 10.23 7.76 -7.30
CA THR A 218 10.27 6.77 -6.20
C THR A 218 11.56 5.92 -6.16
N PRO A 219 12.12 5.43 -7.29
CA PRO A 219 13.39 4.71 -7.29
C PRO A 219 14.58 5.55 -6.80
N THR A 220 14.60 6.84 -7.12
CA THR A 220 15.70 7.76 -6.77
C THR A 220 15.66 8.11 -5.28
N ALA A 221 14.46 8.36 -4.73
CA ALA A 221 14.27 8.51 -3.29
C ALA A 221 14.72 7.28 -2.50
N VAL A 222 14.49 6.08 -3.04
CA VAL A 222 14.92 4.84 -2.38
C VAL A 222 16.40 4.53 -2.61
N LYS A 223 17.02 4.95 -3.73
CA LYS A 223 18.49 4.96 -3.88
C LYS A 223 19.12 5.86 -2.80
N ALA A 224 18.59 7.06 -2.56
CA ALA A 224 19.04 7.95 -1.49
C ALA A 224 18.95 7.32 -0.09
N ILE A 225 17.78 6.82 0.32
CA ILE A 225 17.60 6.22 1.66
C ILE A 225 18.49 4.97 1.84
N LYS A 226 18.64 4.12 0.80
CA LYS A 226 19.56 2.96 0.85
C LYS A 226 21.03 3.35 1.01
N LEU A 227 21.42 4.54 0.55
CA LEU A 227 22.78 5.09 0.68
C LEU A 227 22.99 5.84 2.01
N GLY A 228 22.00 5.84 2.91
CA GLY A 228 22.12 6.41 4.25
C GLY A 228 21.67 7.87 4.37
N ALA A 229 20.90 8.39 3.41
CA ALA A 229 20.17 9.64 3.62
C ALA A 229 19.21 9.53 4.82
N ALA A 230 19.11 10.59 5.61
CA ALA A 230 18.25 10.69 6.77
C ALA A 230 16.76 10.84 6.41
N ASP A 231 16.47 11.49 5.29
CA ASP A 231 15.14 11.67 4.71
C ASP A 231 15.27 12.13 3.23
N TYR A 232 14.14 12.27 2.53
CA TYR A 232 14.05 12.76 1.16
C TYR A 232 12.87 13.74 1.00
N LEU A 233 13.14 14.94 0.49
CA LEU A 233 12.15 15.98 0.21
C LEU A 233 12.07 16.26 -1.31
N GLU A 234 10.87 16.62 -1.77
CA GLU A 234 10.60 16.98 -3.15
C GLU A 234 10.35 18.50 -3.26
N LYS A 235 10.96 19.16 -4.25
CA LYS A 235 10.69 20.56 -4.58
C LYS A 235 9.31 20.65 -5.26
N PRO A 236 8.43 21.63 -4.96
CA PRO A 236 8.65 22.78 -4.08
C PRO A 236 8.55 22.42 -2.60
N LEU A 237 9.55 22.85 -1.84
CA LEU A 237 9.71 22.54 -0.42
C LEU A 237 8.73 23.37 0.43
N SER A 238 8.01 22.74 1.35
CA SER A 238 7.19 23.44 2.33
C SER A 238 7.96 23.71 3.62
N TYR A 239 7.57 24.80 4.32
CA TYR A 239 8.14 25.17 5.63
C TYR A 239 8.09 24.00 6.61
N ASP A 240 6.89 23.47 6.85
CA ASP A 240 6.66 22.42 7.85
C ASP A 240 7.49 21.16 7.56
N ARG A 241 7.53 20.69 6.31
CA ARG A 241 8.30 19.48 5.95
C ARG A 241 9.80 19.66 6.09
N THR A 242 10.31 20.82 5.69
CA THR A 242 11.74 21.15 5.85
C THR A 242 12.15 21.12 7.33
N VAL A 243 11.33 21.73 8.18
CA VAL A 243 11.59 21.85 9.62
C VAL A 243 11.34 20.53 10.36
N GLU A 244 10.29 19.76 10.03
CA GLU A 244 10.06 18.41 10.53
C GLU A 244 11.23 17.47 10.23
N SER A 245 11.66 17.44 8.96
CA SER A 245 12.73 16.57 8.47
C SER A 245 14.07 16.87 9.16
N LEU A 246 14.44 18.16 9.27
CA LEU A 246 15.65 18.58 9.99
C LEU A 246 15.57 18.23 11.49
N ARG A 247 14.43 18.50 12.16
CA ARG A 247 14.25 18.17 13.57
C ARG A 247 14.34 16.67 13.81
N ALA A 248 13.77 15.84 12.94
CA ALA A 248 13.87 14.38 13.03
C ALA A 248 15.31 13.88 12.83
N ALA A 249 16.02 14.39 11.82
CA ALA A 249 17.41 14.03 11.56
C ALA A 249 18.35 14.40 12.73
N LEU A 250 18.12 15.56 13.36
CA LEU A 250 18.90 16.02 14.53
C LEU A 250 18.50 15.33 15.85
N ALA A 251 17.26 14.86 16.00
CA ALA A 251 16.79 14.20 17.23
C ALA A 251 17.44 12.81 17.45
N ASP A 252 17.75 12.10 16.36
CA ASP A 252 18.37 10.76 16.35
C ASP A 252 19.86 10.74 16.77
N ALA A 253 20.38 11.81 17.39
CA ALA A 253 21.79 12.01 17.72
C ALA A 253 22.31 11.20 18.94
N GLY A 254 22.00 9.90 18.98
CA GLY A 254 22.47 8.97 20.01
C GLY A 254 22.18 7.49 19.74
N ALA A 255 21.53 7.13 18.63
CA ALA A 255 21.31 5.74 18.24
C ALA A 255 22.20 5.38 17.03
N PRO A 256 22.96 4.27 17.06
CA PRO A 256 23.69 3.81 15.89
C PRO A 256 22.70 3.32 14.82
N ARG A 257 22.33 4.21 13.90
CA ARG A 257 21.55 3.87 12.70
C ARG A 257 22.33 2.82 11.90
N PRO A 258 21.76 1.66 11.57
CA PRO A 258 22.52 0.57 10.96
C PRO A 258 23.01 0.98 9.57
N LEU A 259 24.34 1.01 9.38
CA LEU A 259 24.94 0.88 8.06
C LEU A 259 24.46 -0.46 7.48
N TYR A 260 23.71 -0.42 6.37
CA TYR A 260 22.95 -1.59 5.93
C TYR A 260 23.82 -2.82 5.60
N SER A 261 25.13 -2.62 5.39
CA SER A 261 26.12 -3.70 5.28
C SER A 261 26.11 -4.67 6.47
N SER A 262 25.97 -4.20 7.71
CA SER A 262 25.99 -5.11 8.89
C SER A 262 24.71 -5.95 9.05
N VAL A 263 23.65 -5.62 8.30
CA VAL A 263 22.43 -6.43 8.19
C VAL A 263 22.62 -7.64 7.26
N LEU A 264 23.70 -7.67 6.48
CA LEU A 264 24.09 -8.81 5.64
C LEU A 264 25.05 -9.79 6.33
N GLU A 265 25.66 -9.41 7.46
CA GLU A 265 26.71 -10.19 8.12
C GLU A 265 26.34 -10.70 9.53
N MET A 266 25.20 -10.27 10.10
CA MET A 266 24.66 -10.83 11.35
C MET A 266 23.37 -11.62 11.09
N GLY A 267 23.49 -12.95 10.92
CA GLY A 267 22.32 -13.81 10.69
C GLY A 267 22.59 -15.31 10.46
N THR A 268 23.84 -15.77 10.41
CA THR A 268 24.19 -17.20 10.29
C THR A 268 24.23 -17.94 11.63
N GLU A 269 24.38 -17.23 12.75
CA GLU A 269 24.29 -17.78 14.11
C GLU A 269 23.28 -16.99 14.92
N GLY A 270 22.21 -17.67 15.36
CA GLY A 270 21.03 -17.01 15.95
C GLY A 270 19.74 -17.48 15.27
N ALA A 271 19.41 -18.76 15.45
CA ALA A 271 18.12 -19.28 14.98
C ALA A 271 16.98 -18.62 15.78
N GLU A 272 16.27 -17.69 15.15
CA GLU A 272 14.86 -17.42 15.48
C GLU A 272 14.15 -18.76 15.70
N PRO A 273 13.36 -18.94 16.78
CA PRO A 273 12.67 -20.20 17.03
C PRO A 273 11.81 -20.54 15.80
N VAL A 274 12.08 -21.70 15.18
CA VAL A 274 11.56 -22.06 13.86
C VAL A 274 10.04 -21.94 13.86
N ARG A 275 9.53 -20.83 13.31
CA ARG A 275 8.10 -20.56 13.25
C ARG A 275 7.48 -21.64 12.38
N HIS A 276 6.64 -22.47 12.98
CA HIS A 276 6.06 -23.61 12.29
C HIS A 276 4.95 -23.11 11.36
N PHE A 277 5.27 -22.95 10.08
CA PHE A 277 4.30 -22.62 9.05
C PHE A 277 3.44 -23.85 8.76
N GLU A 278 2.32 -23.96 9.49
CA GLU A 278 1.29 -24.96 9.22
C GLU A 278 0.80 -24.83 7.78
N ALA A 279 0.69 -25.96 7.09
CA ALA A 279 0.12 -26.02 5.75
C ALA A 279 -1.29 -25.40 5.71
N PRO A 280 -1.77 -24.91 4.54
CA PRO A 280 -3.16 -24.50 4.39
C PRO A 280 -4.11 -25.62 4.86
N PRO A 281 -5.23 -25.30 5.55
CA PRO A 281 -6.19 -26.31 5.97
C PRO A 281 -6.63 -27.21 4.81
N PRO A 282 -6.80 -28.53 5.03
CA PRO A 282 -7.02 -29.48 3.95
C PRO A 282 -8.31 -29.16 3.18
N PHE A 283 -8.15 -28.69 1.96
CA PHE A 283 -9.25 -28.24 1.11
C PHE A 283 -9.80 -29.42 0.27
N PRO A 284 -11.13 -29.64 0.20
CA PRO A 284 -11.71 -30.66 -0.67
C PRO A 284 -11.34 -30.46 -2.14
N LEU A 285 -11.35 -31.52 -2.95
CA LEU A 285 -10.94 -31.48 -4.37
C LEU A 285 -9.45 -31.17 -4.63
N VAL A 286 -8.59 -31.00 -3.61
CA VAL A 286 -7.14 -30.87 -3.82
C VAL A 286 -6.57 -32.16 -4.45
N ARG A 287 -5.74 -31.99 -5.47
CA ARG A 287 -5.01 -33.06 -6.17
C ARG A 287 -3.55 -32.65 -6.34
N GLU A 288 -2.65 -33.62 -6.43
CA GLU A 288 -1.28 -33.37 -6.87
C GLU A 288 -1.21 -33.25 -8.40
N SER A 289 -0.37 -32.35 -8.89
CA SER A 289 -0.08 -32.16 -10.32
C SER A 289 1.40 -32.43 -10.63
N SER A 290 1.73 -32.58 -11.90
CA SER A 290 3.10 -32.80 -12.37
C SER A 290 3.98 -31.54 -12.33
N GLN A 291 3.44 -30.40 -11.87
CA GLN A 291 4.21 -29.19 -11.64
C GLN A 291 4.89 -29.24 -10.27
N PRO A 292 6.08 -28.65 -10.10
CA PRO A 292 6.67 -28.47 -8.78
C PRO A 292 5.96 -27.36 -7.98
N GLN A 293 6.10 -27.45 -6.67
CA GLN A 293 5.90 -26.31 -5.77
C GLN A 293 6.95 -25.21 -6.04
N ARG A 294 6.63 -23.96 -5.71
CA ARG A 294 7.54 -22.83 -5.95
C ARG A 294 7.58 -21.83 -4.81
N THR A 295 8.73 -21.19 -4.69
CA THR A 295 8.97 -20.04 -3.80
C THR A 295 9.86 -19.00 -4.51
N VAL A 296 10.14 -17.88 -3.85
CA VAL A 296 11.10 -16.88 -4.33
C VAL A 296 12.54 -17.33 -4.07
N ARG A 297 13.50 -16.96 -4.91
CA ARG A 297 14.91 -17.38 -4.77
C ARG A 297 15.57 -16.88 -3.48
N ALA A 298 15.19 -15.69 -3.05
CA ALA A 298 15.77 -14.98 -1.91
C ALA A 298 14.71 -14.07 -1.28
N ALA A 299 15.00 -13.54 -0.09
CA ALA A 299 14.14 -12.53 0.52
C ALA A 299 14.22 -11.19 -0.24
N SER A 300 13.09 -10.50 -0.40
CA SER A 300 13.01 -9.18 -1.03
C SER A 300 12.08 -8.24 -0.25
N VAL A 301 12.24 -6.93 -0.47
CA VAL A 301 11.47 -5.89 0.22
C VAL A 301 10.75 -5.02 -0.81
N VAL A 302 9.44 -4.86 -0.63
CA VAL A 302 8.55 -4.01 -1.42
C VAL A 302 7.95 -2.96 -0.49
N TYR A 303 7.90 -1.71 -0.91
CA TYR A 303 7.44 -0.59 -0.09
C TYR A 303 6.56 0.35 -0.92
N GLY A 304 5.71 1.12 -0.26
CA GLY A 304 4.84 2.08 -0.92
C GLY A 304 3.81 2.68 0.03
N LEU A 305 2.64 2.99 -0.50
CA LEU A 305 1.50 3.51 0.24
C LEU A 305 0.41 2.44 0.38
N GLY A 306 -0.31 2.40 1.49
CA GLY A 306 -1.58 1.67 1.57
C GLY A 306 -2.68 2.46 0.89
N LEU A 307 -3.50 1.84 0.04
CA LEU A 307 -4.59 2.51 -0.70
C LEU A 307 -5.62 3.13 0.26
N HIS A 308 -6.01 2.37 1.28
CA HIS A 308 -7.10 2.75 2.17
C HIS A 308 -6.61 3.57 3.36
N SER A 309 -5.50 3.17 3.99
CA SER A 309 -4.93 3.88 5.14
C SER A 309 -4.16 5.15 4.78
N GLY A 310 -3.61 5.24 3.56
CA GLY A 310 -2.71 6.33 3.17
C GLY A 310 -1.37 6.36 3.91
N ASN A 311 -1.09 5.34 4.73
CA ASN A 311 0.17 5.20 5.45
C ASN A 311 1.26 4.67 4.53
N ARG A 312 2.52 5.06 4.79
CA ARG A 312 3.68 4.35 4.23
C ARG A 312 3.70 2.93 4.81
N THR A 313 3.71 1.93 3.95
CA THR A 313 3.76 0.50 4.32
C THR A 313 4.90 -0.17 3.57
N GLY A 314 5.46 -1.21 4.19
CA GLY A 314 6.50 -2.06 3.62
C GLY A 314 6.19 -3.52 3.92
N MET A 315 6.52 -4.38 2.97
CA MET A 315 6.45 -5.81 3.13
C MET A 315 7.75 -6.52 2.74
N VAL A 316 8.06 -7.59 3.47
CA VAL A 316 9.16 -8.50 3.17
C VAL A 316 8.57 -9.79 2.62
N LEU A 317 8.93 -10.14 1.38
CA LEU A 317 8.66 -11.44 0.78
C LEU A 317 9.84 -12.35 1.12
N GLN A 318 9.63 -13.39 1.91
CA GLN A 318 10.67 -14.34 2.33
C GLN A 318 10.27 -15.77 1.88
N PRO A 319 11.20 -16.57 1.33
CA PRO A 319 10.88 -17.93 0.94
C PRO A 319 10.56 -18.84 2.12
N LEU A 320 9.73 -19.85 1.87
CA LEU A 320 9.37 -20.89 2.82
C LEU A 320 9.64 -22.30 2.24
N PRO A 321 9.86 -23.33 3.07
CA PRO A 321 9.94 -24.72 2.64
C PRO A 321 8.69 -25.19 1.86
N ALA A 322 8.81 -26.33 1.18
CA ALA A 322 7.66 -27.00 0.58
C ALA A 322 6.56 -27.29 1.61
N ASP A 323 5.32 -27.39 1.13
CA ASP A 323 4.08 -27.59 1.90
C ASP A 323 3.76 -26.54 3.00
N SER A 324 4.53 -25.45 3.10
CA SER A 324 4.23 -24.37 4.05
C SER A 324 2.99 -23.57 3.69
N GLY A 325 2.70 -23.38 2.40
CA GLY A 325 1.67 -22.45 1.91
C GLY A 325 2.11 -20.98 1.93
N VAL A 326 1.20 -20.09 1.56
CA VAL A 326 1.40 -18.63 1.66
C VAL A 326 0.87 -18.14 3.01
N HIS A 327 1.74 -17.48 3.78
CA HIS A 327 1.43 -16.89 5.08
C HIS A 327 1.77 -15.40 5.09
N PHE A 328 0.92 -14.61 5.73
CA PHE A 328 1.24 -13.27 6.13
C PHE A 328 1.72 -13.24 7.59
N LEU A 329 2.59 -12.29 7.92
CA LEU A 329 3.02 -12.00 9.29
C LEU A 329 2.80 -10.51 9.55
N THR A 330 1.99 -10.18 10.56
CA THR A 330 1.76 -8.79 10.92
C THR A 330 3.01 -8.17 11.55
N LEU A 331 3.23 -6.89 11.31
CA LEU A 331 4.28 -6.10 11.95
C LEU A 331 3.64 -4.88 12.65
N PRO A 332 4.07 -4.50 13.87
CA PRO A 332 5.08 -5.17 14.70
C PRO A 332 4.55 -6.39 15.50
N GLY A 333 3.23 -6.64 15.50
CA GLY A 333 2.59 -7.58 16.44
C GLY A 333 3.00 -9.05 16.30
N GLY A 334 3.29 -9.52 15.09
CA GLY A 334 3.86 -10.84 14.85
C GLY A 334 2.85 -11.98 14.75
N THR A 335 1.55 -11.68 14.59
CA THR A 335 0.49 -12.66 14.31
C THR A 335 0.67 -13.26 12.91
N GLN A 336 0.58 -14.60 12.81
CA GLN A 336 0.70 -15.33 11.55
C GLN A 336 -0.68 -15.67 10.97
N ILE A 337 -0.97 -15.12 9.79
CA ILE A 337 -2.28 -15.23 9.11
C ILE A 337 -2.08 -15.98 7.79
N ALA A 338 -2.51 -17.23 7.71
CA ALA A 338 -2.46 -18.00 6.46
C ALA A 338 -3.34 -17.35 5.38
N ALA A 339 -2.91 -17.39 4.12
CA ALA A 339 -3.67 -16.91 2.95
C ALA A 339 -4.80 -17.89 2.60
N HIS A 340 -5.79 -17.97 3.49
CA HIS A 340 -6.87 -18.97 3.44
C HIS A 340 -8.22 -18.35 3.81
N LEU A 341 -9.27 -18.83 3.16
CA LEU A 341 -10.67 -18.40 3.30
C LEU A 341 -11.14 -18.29 4.76
N GLY A 342 -10.68 -19.19 5.64
CA GLY A 342 -11.02 -19.18 7.07
C GLY A 342 -10.52 -17.95 7.85
N ASN A 343 -9.60 -17.16 7.29
CA ASN A 343 -9.10 -15.92 7.88
C ASN A 343 -9.70 -14.65 7.22
N VAL A 344 -10.64 -14.78 6.28
CA VAL A 344 -11.25 -13.63 5.59
C VAL A 344 -12.23 -12.93 6.52
N ALA A 345 -11.97 -11.65 6.82
CA ALA A 345 -12.73 -10.85 7.77
C ALA A 345 -13.71 -9.89 7.06
N HIS A 346 -13.23 -9.17 6.05
CA HIS A 346 -13.99 -8.15 5.33
C HIS A 346 -13.70 -8.21 3.83
N THR A 347 -14.70 -7.83 3.03
CA THR A 347 -14.68 -7.79 1.56
C THR A 347 -15.24 -6.45 1.04
N GLU A 348 -15.20 -5.42 1.88
CA GLU A 348 -15.71 -4.09 1.61
C GLU A 348 -14.56 -3.23 1.07
N TYR A 349 -14.67 -2.83 -0.20
CA TYR A 349 -13.67 -2.11 -1.01
C TYR A 349 -12.35 -2.86 -1.29
N ALA A 350 -11.92 -3.77 -0.41
CA ALA A 350 -10.75 -4.63 -0.55
C ALA A 350 -10.97 -5.97 0.18
N THR A 351 -10.18 -7.00 -0.13
CA THR A 351 -10.17 -8.25 0.64
C THR A 351 -9.22 -8.10 1.84
N THR A 352 -9.73 -8.43 3.03
CA THR A 352 -9.01 -8.28 4.31
C THR A 352 -8.93 -9.60 5.05
N LEU A 353 -7.72 -10.01 5.41
CA LEU A 353 -7.48 -11.14 6.30
C LEU A 353 -7.30 -10.66 7.74
N SER A 354 -7.80 -11.40 8.73
CA SER A 354 -7.54 -11.13 10.15
C SER A 354 -7.38 -12.41 10.98
N ARG A 355 -6.71 -12.27 12.12
CA ARG A 355 -6.55 -13.30 13.15
C ARG A 355 -6.15 -12.63 14.46
N GLU A 356 -6.61 -13.15 15.60
CA GLU A 356 -6.17 -12.73 16.94
C GLU A 356 -6.32 -11.21 17.25
N GLY A 357 -7.12 -10.48 16.46
CA GLY A 357 -7.36 -9.04 16.58
C GLY A 357 -6.52 -8.19 15.62
N GLU A 358 -5.54 -8.76 14.92
CA GLU A 358 -4.74 -8.06 13.91
C GLU A 358 -5.22 -8.40 12.49
N ALA A 359 -5.03 -7.47 11.55
CA ALA A 359 -5.57 -7.56 10.20
C ALA A 359 -4.62 -7.01 9.13
N ILE A 360 -4.75 -7.54 7.91
CA ILE A 360 -3.98 -7.14 6.72
C ILE A 360 -4.96 -6.94 5.57
N ARG A 361 -4.97 -5.72 5.03
CA ARG A 361 -5.86 -5.27 3.96
C ARG A 361 -5.21 -5.31 2.58
N THR A 362 -6.04 -5.41 1.54
CA THR A 362 -5.65 -5.25 0.13
C THR A 362 -4.74 -6.37 -0.37
N VAL A 363 -5.03 -7.61 0.02
CA VAL A 363 -4.21 -8.80 -0.31
C VAL A 363 -4.39 -9.28 -1.75
N GLU A 364 -5.52 -8.98 -2.37
CA GLU A 364 -5.99 -9.48 -3.66
C GLU A 364 -5.01 -9.27 -4.81
N HIS A 365 -4.43 -8.07 -4.97
CA HIS A 365 -3.50 -7.80 -6.07
C HIS A 365 -2.20 -8.62 -5.96
N LEU A 366 -1.68 -8.77 -4.74
CA LEU A 366 -0.49 -9.56 -4.47
C LEU A 366 -0.79 -11.06 -4.67
N LEU A 367 -1.89 -11.55 -4.09
CA LEU A 367 -2.32 -12.94 -4.27
C LEU A 367 -2.56 -13.28 -5.75
N SER A 368 -3.09 -12.35 -6.54
CA SER A 368 -3.27 -12.54 -7.99
C SER A 368 -1.93 -12.72 -8.71
N ALA A 369 -0.90 -11.93 -8.36
CA ALA A 369 0.46 -12.11 -8.89
C ALA A 369 1.10 -13.43 -8.40
N LEU A 370 0.95 -13.78 -7.13
CA LEU A 370 1.48 -15.04 -6.57
C LEU A 370 0.83 -16.27 -7.22
N HIS A 371 -0.48 -16.25 -7.45
CA HIS A 371 -1.23 -17.28 -8.15
C HIS A 371 -0.74 -17.42 -9.61
N ALA A 372 -0.58 -16.30 -10.32
CA ALA A 372 -0.11 -16.29 -11.71
C ALA A 372 1.33 -16.79 -11.88
N TYR A 373 2.21 -16.51 -10.92
CA TYR A 373 3.59 -17.03 -10.89
C TYR A 373 3.67 -18.44 -10.26
N GLY A 374 2.56 -18.92 -9.69
CA GLY A 374 2.45 -20.23 -9.06
C GLY A 374 3.29 -20.39 -7.79
N ILE A 375 3.46 -19.30 -7.02
CA ILE A 375 4.20 -19.28 -5.75
C ILE A 375 3.36 -19.94 -4.66
N THR A 376 3.64 -21.22 -4.38
CA THR A 376 2.90 -22.00 -3.38
C THR A 376 3.37 -21.74 -1.95
N ASN A 377 4.64 -21.40 -1.74
CA ASN A 377 5.23 -21.27 -0.40
C ASN A 377 5.88 -19.89 -0.22
N LEU A 378 5.36 -19.05 0.66
CA LEU A 378 5.89 -17.69 0.88
C LEU A 378 5.47 -17.10 2.23
N LEU A 379 6.38 -16.35 2.86
CA LEU A 379 6.09 -15.51 4.02
C LEU A 379 6.07 -14.03 3.60
N VAL A 380 4.96 -13.34 3.88
CA VAL A 380 4.75 -11.92 3.60
C VAL A 380 4.65 -11.15 4.92
N LYS A 381 5.78 -10.60 5.41
CA LYS A 381 5.79 -9.78 6.64
C LYS A 381 5.35 -8.36 6.29
N VAL A 382 4.30 -7.80 6.90
CA VAL A 382 3.73 -6.50 6.49
C VAL A 382 3.04 -5.72 7.62
N HIS A 383 3.05 -4.39 7.55
CA HIS A 383 2.39 -3.49 8.49
C HIS A 383 0.96 -3.12 8.04
N GLY A 384 -0.02 -3.98 8.34
CA GLY A 384 -1.48 -3.68 8.33
C GLY A 384 -2.19 -3.46 6.98
N GLU A 385 -1.45 -3.18 5.90
CA GLU A 385 -1.98 -3.06 4.54
C GLU A 385 -0.86 -3.35 3.52
N ILE A 386 -1.18 -4.06 2.43
CA ILE A 386 -0.25 -4.30 1.32
C ILE A 386 0.00 -2.98 0.55
N PRO A 387 1.24 -2.67 0.13
CA PRO A 387 1.50 -1.52 -0.74
C PRO A 387 0.66 -1.57 -2.02
N VAL A 388 -0.11 -0.51 -2.34
CA VAL A 388 -0.92 -0.43 -3.56
C VAL A 388 -0.10 -0.30 -4.84
N LEU A 389 1.14 0.21 -4.70
CA LEU A 389 2.06 0.51 -5.80
C LEU A 389 1.40 1.39 -6.86
N ASP A 390 1.18 0.90 -8.07
CA ASP A 390 0.53 1.62 -9.18
C ASP A 390 -0.97 1.34 -9.33
N GLY A 391 -1.57 0.62 -8.36
CA GLY A 391 -2.97 0.19 -8.40
C GLY A 391 -3.20 -1.13 -9.13
N SER A 392 -2.17 -1.74 -9.70
CA SER A 392 -2.26 -2.99 -10.45
C SER A 392 -1.37 -4.08 -9.84
N ALA A 393 -1.15 -5.19 -10.55
CA ALA A 393 -0.22 -6.25 -10.16
C ALA A 393 1.13 -6.20 -10.91
N VAL A 394 1.32 -5.25 -11.84
CA VAL A 394 2.51 -5.25 -12.72
C VAL A 394 3.82 -5.08 -11.97
N GLU A 395 3.85 -4.28 -10.90
CA GLU A 395 5.04 -4.10 -10.07
C GLU A 395 5.34 -5.35 -9.23
N PHE A 396 4.31 -6.09 -8.76
CA PHE A 396 4.51 -7.39 -8.12
C PHE A 396 5.09 -8.42 -9.09
N CYS A 397 4.63 -8.44 -10.34
CA CYS A 397 5.23 -9.27 -11.39
C CYS A 397 6.73 -8.96 -11.55
N ARG A 398 7.08 -7.68 -11.74
CA ARG A 398 8.49 -7.24 -11.87
C ARG A 398 9.33 -7.59 -10.64
N HIS A 399 8.79 -7.48 -9.43
CA HIS A 399 9.48 -7.88 -8.21
C HIS A 399 9.71 -9.40 -8.11
N LEU A 400 8.75 -10.23 -8.54
CA LEU A 400 8.89 -11.69 -8.60
C LEU A 400 9.88 -12.12 -9.70
N GLU A 401 9.86 -11.45 -10.86
CA GLU A 401 10.86 -11.64 -11.93
C GLU A 401 12.28 -11.25 -11.48
N ALA A 402 12.42 -10.10 -10.81
CA ALA A 402 13.72 -9.54 -10.41
C ALA A 402 14.37 -10.30 -9.23
N VAL A 403 13.60 -10.81 -8.26
CA VAL A 403 14.15 -11.72 -7.23
C VAL A 403 14.34 -13.13 -7.79
N GLY A 404 13.55 -13.51 -8.80
CA GLY A 404 13.51 -14.82 -9.40
C GLY A 404 12.66 -15.81 -8.62
N VAL A 405 11.93 -16.65 -9.36
CA VAL A 405 11.18 -17.79 -8.81
C VAL A 405 12.06 -19.05 -8.86
N VAL A 406 11.90 -19.95 -7.90
CA VAL A 406 12.56 -21.26 -7.86
C VAL A 406 11.54 -22.37 -7.59
N ASP A 407 11.71 -23.47 -8.31
CA ASP A 407 10.98 -24.71 -8.05
C ASP A 407 11.55 -25.43 -6.81
N GLN A 408 10.70 -26.23 -6.15
CA GLN A 408 11.02 -26.99 -4.94
C GLN A 408 10.75 -28.48 -5.18
N ASP A 409 11.49 -29.35 -4.50
CA ASP A 409 11.41 -30.81 -4.65
C ASP A 409 10.18 -31.41 -3.94
N ALA A 410 9.00 -30.99 -4.39
CA ALA A 410 7.69 -31.46 -3.93
C ALA A 410 6.64 -31.23 -5.04
N PRO A 411 5.69 -32.16 -5.24
CA PRO A 411 4.60 -31.97 -6.21
C PRO A 411 3.68 -30.84 -5.77
N ARG A 412 3.23 -30.03 -6.72
CA ARG A 412 2.23 -29.00 -6.51
C ARG A 412 0.89 -29.63 -6.18
N LYS A 413 0.20 -29.05 -5.19
CA LYS A 413 -1.18 -29.38 -4.83
C LYS A 413 -2.09 -28.29 -5.41
N GLU A 414 -3.17 -28.67 -6.07
CA GLU A 414 -4.08 -27.79 -6.83
C GLU A 414 -5.55 -28.12 -6.52
N VAL A 415 -6.43 -27.12 -6.40
CA VAL A 415 -7.89 -27.37 -6.33
C VAL A 415 -8.40 -27.65 -7.74
N VAL A 416 -8.80 -28.89 -8.00
CA VAL A 416 -9.34 -29.31 -9.32
C VAL A 416 -10.86 -29.33 -9.26
N ILE A 417 -11.50 -28.37 -9.91
CA ILE A 417 -12.96 -28.27 -9.94
C ILE A 417 -13.57 -29.47 -10.69
N ASP A 418 -14.38 -30.25 -9.98
CA ASP A 418 -15.00 -31.52 -10.42
C ASP A 418 -16.36 -31.33 -11.12
N ARG A 419 -17.10 -30.29 -10.72
CA ARG A 419 -18.44 -29.96 -11.22
C ARG A 419 -18.69 -28.45 -11.18
N ARG A 420 -19.84 -28.01 -11.68
CA ARG A 420 -20.22 -26.59 -11.65
C ARG A 420 -20.72 -26.18 -10.26
N TYR A 421 -20.07 -25.18 -9.67
CA TYR A 421 -20.53 -24.47 -8.48
C TYR A 421 -21.01 -23.08 -8.87
N GLU A 422 -22.07 -22.58 -8.23
CA GLU A 422 -22.72 -21.33 -8.62
C GLU A 422 -23.28 -20.55 -7.43
N VAL A 423 -23.13 -19.23 -7.50
CA VAL A 423 -23.74 -18.23 -6.61
C VAL A 423 -24.44 -17.19 -7.48
N THR A 424 -25.69 -16.88 -7.16
CA THR A 424 -26.50 -15.87 -7.86
C THR A 424 -26.99 -14.79 -6.90
N GLY A 425 -27.38 -13.64 -7.43
CA GLY A 425 -27.89 -12.53 -6.64
C GLY A 425 -28.75 -11.54 -7.43
N ASP A 426 -29.25 -10.53 -6.73
CA ASP A 426 -30.06 -9.47 -7.32
C ASP A 426 -29.34 -8.71 -8.45
N GLY A 427 -30.12 -8.07 -9.32
CA GLY A 427 -29.59 -7.31 -10.46
C GLY A 427 -29.01 -8.18 -11.60
N GLY A 428 -29.18 -9.50 -11.55
CA GLY A 428 -28.62 -10.42 -12.54
C GLY A 428 -27.17 -10.84 -12.23
N LYS A 429 -26.72 -10.65 -10.99
CA LYS A 429 -25.44 -11.17 -10.50
C LYS A 429 -25.35 -12.68 -10.67
N LEU A 430 -24.22 -13.13 -11.21
CA LEU A 430 -23.88 -14.54 -11.39
C LEU A 430 -22.37 -14.71 -11.18
N LEU A 431 -21.99 -15.64 -10.32
CA LEU A 431 -20.63 -16.18 -10.27
C LEU A 431 -20.69 -17.70 -10.28
N ALA A 432 -20.10 -18.31 -11.30
CA ALA A 432 -19.98 -19.76 -11.39
C ALA A 432 -18.53 -20.16 -11.67
N ILE A 433 -18.12 -21.34 -11.20
CA ILE A 433 -16.90 -22.01 -11.64
C ILE A 433 -17.23 -23.45 -12.06
N GLU A 434 -16.64 -23.90 -13.16
CA GLU A 434 -16.86 -25.23 -13.75
C GLU A 434 -15.53 -25.89 -14.17
N PRO A 435 -15.48 -27.21 -14.43
CA PRO A 435 -14.24 -27.92 -14.69
C PRO A 435 -13.48 -27.40 -15.92
N ALA A 436 -12.15 -27.24 -15.79
CA ALA A 436 -11.25 -26.87 -16.89
C ALA A 436 -9.80 -27.28 -16.60
N GLU A 437 -8.99 -27.41 -17.66
CA GLU A 437 -7.56 -27.78 -17.54
C GLU A 437 -6.68 -26.65 -16.98
N VAL A 438 -7.08 -25.39 -17.15
CA VAL A 438 -6.37 -24.20 -16.66
C VAL A 438 -7.34 -23.25 -15.97
N LEU A 439 -6.86 -22.40 -15.07
CA LEU A 439 -7.66 -21.30 -14.56
C LEU A 439 -8.02 -20.36 -15.71
N SER A 440 -9.31 -20.10 -15.90
CA SER A 440 -9.80 -19.12 -16.86
C SER A 440 -10.94 -18.31 -16.27
N VAL A 441 -11.09 -17.06 -16.69
CA VAL A 441 -12.12 -16.14 -16.20
C VAL A 441 -12.74 -15.42 -17.38
N ALA A 442 -14.04 -15.64 -17.59
CA ALA A 442 -14.89 -14.81 -18.43
C ALA A 442 -15.70 -13.87 -17.53
N TYR A 443 -15.50 -12.56 -17.70
CA TYR A 443 -16.10 -11.54 -16.84
C TYR A 443 -16.96 -10.56 -17.65
N GLU A 444 -18.13 -10.20 -17.11
CA GLU A 444 -18.98 -9.11 -17.59
C GLU A 444 -19.23 -8.09 -16.46
N LEU A 445 -18.92 -6.82 -16.71
CA LEU A 445 -19.37 -5.70 -15.88
C LEU A 445 -20.37 -4.83 -16.66
N ASP A 446 -21.27 -4.18 -15.92
CA ASP A 446 -22.24 -3.21 -16.44
C ASP A 446 -22.38 -2.13 -15.36
N TYR A 447 -21.56 -1.08 -15.49
CA TYR A 447 -21.62 0.11 -14.65
C TYR A 447 -22.34 1.22 -15.42
N PRO A 448 -22.94 2.22 -14.73
CA PRO A 448 -23.41 3.43 -15.39
C PRO A 448 -22.29 4.10 -16.22
N PRO A 449 -22.65 4.94 -17.21
CA PRO A 449 -21.71 5.85 -17.83
C PRO A 449 -20.89 6.63 -16.77
N PRO A 450 -19.59 6.86 -16.99
CA PRO A 450 -18.88 6.71 -18.27
C PRO A 450 -18.30 5.32 -18.55
N ILE A 451 -18.30 4.37 -17.61
CA ILE A 451 -17.70 3.03 -17.82
C ILE A 451 -18.55 2.19 -18.78
N GLY A 452 -19.87 2.14 -18.55
CA GLY A 452 -20.78 1.31 -19.32
C GLY A 452 -20.58 -0.19 -19.09
N ARG A 453 -20.97 -0.97 -20.11
CA ARG A 453 -20.84 -2.44 -20.14
C ARG A 453 -19.56 -2.86 -20.85
N GLN A 454 -18.80 -3.75 -20.22
CA GLN A 454 -17.58 -4.34 -20.76
C GLN A 454 -17.55 -5.84 -20.46
N SER A 455 -16.97 -6.62 -21.36
CA SER A 455 -16.68 -8.04 -21.13
C SER A 455 -15.30 -8.40 -21.64
N PHE A 456 -14.62 -9.29 -20.91
CA PHE A 456 -13.32 -9.83 -21.31
C PHE A 456 -13.22 -11.29 -20.88
N ALA A 457 -12.38 -12.07 -21.57
CA ALA A 457 -12.12 -13.46 -21.25
C ALA A 457 -10.61 -13.73 -21.28
N PHE A 458 -10.10 -14.35 -20.22
CA PHE A 458 -8.69 -14.63 -20.02
C PHE A 458 -8.48 -16.09 -19.59
N ALA A 459 -7.35 -16.68 -19.99
CA ALA A 459 -6.88 -17.97 -19.51
C ALA A 459 -5.46 -17.81 -18.98
N LEU A 460 -5.23 -18.26 -17.75
CA LEU A 460 -3.93 -18.23 -17.09
C LEU A 460 -3.11 -19.43 -17.56
N THR A 461 -2.51 -19.31 -18.74
CA THR A 461 -1.60 -20.32 -19.31
C THR A 461 -0.23 -20.29 -18.65
N ASP A 462 0.27 -19.10 -18.35
CA ASP A 462 1.65 -18.84 -17.91
C ASP A 462 1.78 -17.42 -17.31
N PRO A 463 2.90 -17.10 -16.62
CA PRO A 463 3.08 -15.80 -15.98
C PRO A 463 3.20 -14.62 -16.96
N ALA A 464 3.67 -14.84 -18.19
CA ALA A 464 3.84 -13.77 -19.18
C ALA A 464 2.48 -13.36 -19.77
N ALA A 465 1.63 -14.33 -20.12
CA ALA A 465 0.25 -14.08 -20.52
C ALA A 465 -0.52 -13.24 -19.49
N TYR A 466 -0.33 -13.52 -18.19
CA TYR A 466 -0.88 -12.70 -17.11
C TYR A 466 -0.23 -11.30 -17.03
N ARG A 467 1.10 -11.22 -17.00
CA ARG A 467 1.88 -9.98 -16.91
C ARG A 467 1.53 -8.99 -18.03
N ASP A 468 1.28 -9.49 -19.24
CA ASP A 468 1.09 -8.67 -20.43
C ASP A 468 -0.40 -8.35 -20.69
N THR A 469 -1.34 -9.15 -20.16
CA THR A 469 -2.78 -9.03 -20.46
C THR A 469 -3.63 -8.49 -19.30
N ILE A 470 -3.30 -8.85 -18.05
CA ILE A 470 -4.15 -8.63 -16.85
C ILE A 470 -3.41 -7.83 -15.77
N ALA A 471 -2.16 -8.18 -15.46
CA ALA A 471 -1.39 -7.54 -14.41
C ALA A 471 -1.31 -6.01 -14.47
N PRO A 472 -1.28 -5.35 -15.66
CA PRO A 472 -1.21 -3.88 -15.72
C PRO A 472 -2.55 -3.18 -15.49
N ALA A 473 -3.66 -3.90 -15.31
CA ALA A 473 -4.98 -3.28 -15.15
C ALA A 473 -5.17 -2.75 -13.72
N ARG A 474 -5.30 -1.43 -13.59
CA ARG A 474 -5.34 -0.74 -12.30
C ARG A 474 -6.73 -0.71 -11.67
N THR A 475 -6.73 -0.64 -10.33
CA THR A 475 -7.92 -0.45 -9.52
C THR A 475 -8.57 0.91 -9.77
N PHE A 476 -9.86 1.00 -9.50
CA PHE A 476 -10.69 2.15 -9.86
C PHE A 476 -11.73 2.50 -8.80
N GLY A 477 -12.01 3.79 -8.67
CA GLY A 477 -13.02 4.34 -7.77
C GLY A 477 -13.74 5.54 -8.41
N PHE A 478 -14.92 5.89 -7.90
CA PHE A 478 -15.70 7.00 -8.44
C PHE A 478 -15.55 8.26 -7.59
N MET A 479 -15.42 9.42 -8.23
CA MET A 479 -15.29 10.72 -7.58
C MET A 479 -16.41 11.01 -6.59
N ARG A 480 -17.65 10.61 -6.93
CA ARG A 480 -18.84 10.73 -6.06
C ARG A 480 -18.76 9.92 -4.76
N ASP A 481 -18.00 8.82 -4.77
CA ASP A 481 -17.94 7.87 -3.65
C ASP A 481 -16.76 8.22 -2.70
N LEU A 482 -15.79 9.04 -3.15
CA LEU A 482 -14.60 9.44 -2.37
C LEU A 482 -14.92 10.13 -1.03
N ALA A 483 -15.95 10.99 -0.98
CA ALA A 483 -16.32 11.68 0.25
C ALA A 483 -16.79 10.68 1.34
N MET A 484 -17.65 9.74 0.96
CA MET A 484 -18.11 8.65 1.83
C MET A 484 -16.95 7.72 2.23
N MET A 485 -16.03 7.40 1.31
CA MET A 485 -14.85 6.60 1.64
C MET A 485 -13.96 7.33 2.66
N ALA A 486 -13.72 8.64 2.49
CA ALA A 486 -12.93 9.44 3.43
C ALA A 486 -13.59 9.54 4.82
N GLU A 487 -14.92 9.68 4.90
CA GLU A 487 -15.68 9.62 6.16
C GLU A 487 -15.53 8.25 6.87
N LEU A 488 -15.36 7.17 6.12
CA LEU A 488 -15.07 5.82 6.64
C LEU A 488 -13.57 5.58 6.93
N GLY A 489 -12.69 6.56 6.72
CA GLY A 489 -11.24 6.40 6.88
C GLY A 489 -10.58 5.53 5.80
N LEU A 490 -11.17 5.48 4.60
CA LEU A 490 -10.75 4.70 3.44
C LEU A 490 -10.36 5.62 2.27
N GLY A 491 -9.57 5.08 1.34
CA GLY A 491 -9.15 5.75 0.11
C GLY A 491 -8.16 6.92 0.29
N THR A 492 -7.66 7.18 1.50
CA THR A 492 -6.76 8.31 1.79
C THR A 492 -5.38 8.17 1.13
N GLY A 493 -5.03 6.96 0.68
CA GLY A 493 -3.86 6.65 -0.13
C GLY A 493 -4.09 6.70 -1.65
N GLY A 494 -5.30 7.04 -2.12
CA GLY A 494 -5.56 7.25 -3.54
C GLY A 494 -4.78 8.44 -4.09
N ARG A 495 -4.05 8.23 -5.19
CA ARG A 495 -3.21 9.21 -5.88
C ARG A 495 -3.45 9.12 -7.39
N LEU A 496 -3.03 10.15 -8.13
CA LEU A 496 -3.31 10.27 -9.58
C LEU A 496 -2.63 9.18 -10.42
N ASP A 497 -1.62 8.50 -9.87
CA ASP A 497 -0.83 7.43 -10.46
C ASP A 497 -1.24 6.02 -10.01
N ASN A 498 -1.87 5.87 -8.83
CA ASN A 498 -2.13 4.56 -8.21
C ASN A 498 -3.60 4.07 -8.21
N CYS A 499 -4.54 4.85 -8.76
CA CYS A 499 -5.89 4.37 -9.05
C CYS A 499 -6.52 5.15 -10.21
N ILE A 500 -7.57 4.60 -10.81
CA ILE A 500 -8.36 5.27 -11.86
C ILE A 500 -9.56 5.95 -11.19
N LEU A 501 -9.60 7.27 -11.23
CA LEU A 501 -10.69 8.08 -10.69
C LEU A 501 -11.71 8.39 -11.80
N VAL A 502 -12.93 7.92 -11.60
CA VAL A 502 -14.04 8.02 -12.56
C VAL A 502 -15.02 9.11 -12.11
N GLY A 503 -15.14 10.17 -12.91
CA GLY A 503 -16.08 11.26 -12.73
C GLY A 503 -17.43 10.99 -13.39
N GLU A 504 -18.21 12.05 -13.60
CA GLU A 504 -19.52 11.96 -14.29
C GLU A 504 -19.33 11.83 -15.81
N ASP A 505 -18.42 12.60 -16.40
CA ASP A 505 -18.18 12.65 -17.86
C ASP A 505 -17.10 11.66 -18.37
N GLY A 506 -16.26 11.11 -17.50
CA GLY A 506 -15.11 10.29 -17.93
C GLY A 506 -14.13 9.91 -16.82
N VAL A 507 -12.97 9.38 -17.21
CA VAL A 507 -11.80 9.22 -16.32
C VAL A 507 -11.14 10.58 -16.13
N VAL A 508 -10.76 10.91 -14.89
CA VAL A 508 -10.37 12.27 -14.49
C VAL A 508 -8.85 12.46 -14.44
N ASN A 509 -8.11 11.44 -13.98
CA ASN A 509 -6.70 11.59 -13.58
C ASN A 509 -5.66 10.99 -14.53
N THR A 510 -6.06 10.08 -15.43
CA THR A 510 -5.12 9.23 -16.16
C THR A 510 -5.71 8.72 -17.48
N ALA A 511 -4.85 8.39 -18.45
CA ALA A 511 -5.27 7.61 -19.60
C ALA A 511 -5.43 6.14 -19.20
N LEU A 512 -6.39 5.43 -19.81
CA LEU A 512 -6.50 3.99 -19.64
C LEU A 512 -5.36 3.26 -20.38
N ARG A 513 -4.81 2.22 -19.74
CA ARG A 513 -3.81 1.30 -20.33
C ARG A 513 -4.45 0.37 -21.36
N PHE A 514 -5.73 0.05 -21.18
CA PHE A 514 -6.55 -0.71 -22.11
C PHE A 514 -7.96 -0.10 -22.17
N PRO A 515 -8.68 -0.12 -23.32
CA PRO A 515 -10.07 0.36 -23.39
C PRO A 515 -11.02 -0.39 -22.41
N ASP A 516 -10.65 -1.62 -22.08
CA ASP A 516 -11.32 -2.59 -21.22
C ASP A 516 -10.57 -2.80 -19.88
N GLU A 517 -9.80 -1.79 -19.42
CA GLU A 517 -8.98 -1.88 -18.18
C GLU A 517 -9.84 -2.23 -16.94
N PHE A 518 -11.05 -1.70 -16.82
CA PHE A 518 -11.93 -1.96 -15.67
C PHE A 518 -12.32 -3.44 -15.54
N VAL A 519 -12.62 -4.13 -16.65
CA VAL A 519 -12.98 -5.55 -16.63
C VAL A 519 -11.77 -6.46 -16.51
N ARG A 520 -10.61 -6.08 -17.06
CA ARG A 520 -9.32 -6.75 -16.79
C ARG A 520 -8.96 -6.69 -15.30
N HIS A 521 -9.18 -5.55 -14.65
CA HIS A 521 -8.95 -5.41 -13.22
C HIS A 521 -9.90 -6.30 -12.40
N LYS A 522 -11.18 -6.40 -12.77
CA LYS A 522 -12.10 -7.33 -12.08
C LYS A 522 -11.77 -8.83 -12.33
N ILE A 523 -11.00 -9.15 -13.37
CA ILE A 523 -10.40 -10.48 -13.56
C ILE A 523 -9.17 -10.68 -12.66
N LEU A 524 -8.33 -9.65 -12.49
CA LEU A 524 -7.21 -9.64 -11.54
C LEU A 524 -7.73 -9.92 -10.11
N ASP A 525 -8.79 -9.24 -9.68
CA ASP A 525 -9.45 -9.49 -8.39
C ASP A 525 -9.88 -10.95 -8.21
N VAL A 526 -10.55 -11.52 -9.22
CA VAL A 526 -11.04 -12.91 -9.18
C VAL A 526 -9.89 -13.92 -9.07
N ILE A 527 -8.79 -13.69 -9.79
CA ILE A 527 -7.60 -14.57 -9.73
C ILE A 527 -6.94 -14.50 -8.34
N GLY A 528 -6.89 -13.31 -7.74
CA GLY A 528 -6.35 -13.11 -6.39
C GLY A 528 -7.22 -13.66 -5.28
N ASP A 529 -8.52 -13.33 -5.27
CA ASP A 529 -9.47 -13.83 -4.28
C ASP A 529 -9.54 -15.36 -4.30
N LEU A 530 -9.59 -16.00 -5.48
CA LEU A 530 -9.62 -17.46 -5.60
C LEU A 530 -8.35 -18.15 -5.07
N TYR A 531 -7.25 -17.43 -4.87
CA TYR A 531 -6.05 -18.00 -4.26
C TYR A 531 -6.20 -18.22 -2.74
N LEU A 532 -7.24 -17.65 -2.12
CA LEU A 532 -7.62 -17.92 -0.73
C LEU A 532 -8.24 -19.31 -0.51
N LEU A 533 -8.39 -20.10 -1.58
CA LEU A 533 -8.53 -21.55 -1.49
C LEU A 533 -7.25 -22.24 -0.96
N GLY A 534 -6.14 -21.52 -0.81
CA GLY A 534 -4.87 -22.01 -0.25
C GLY A 534 -3.97 -22.74 -1.25
N TYR A 535 -4.47 -23.02 -2.45
CA TYR A 535 -3.79 -23.77 -3.51
C TYR A 535 -4.13 -23.18 -4.89
N PRO A 536 -3.26 -23.31 -5.91
CA PRO A 536 -3.59 -22.96 -7.29
C PRO A 536 -4.85 -23.68 -7.79
N VAL A 537 -5.62 -23.04 -8.67
CA VAL A 537 -6.97 -23.49 -9.04
C VAL A 537 -7.01 -23.95 -10.50
N ARG A 538 -7.71 -25.07 -10.76
CA ARG A 538 -8.07 -25.53 -12.11
C ARG A 538 -9.58 -25.49 -12.30
N GLY A 539 -10.05 -24.53 -13.09
CA GLY A 539 -11.46 -24.32 -13.38
C GLY A 539 -11.73 -23.07 -14.22
N LYS A 540 -12.89 -23.02 -14.86
CA LYS A 540 -13.36 -21.88 -15.67
C LYS A 540 -14.40 -21.10 -14.89
N VAL A 541 -14.08 -19.86 -14.55
CA VAL A 541 -14.97 -18.89 -13.91
C VAL A 541 -15.81 -18.17 -14.96
N THR A 542 -17.11 -18.01 -14.68
CA THR A 542 -18.01 -17.12 -15.41
C THR A 542 -18.63 -16.14 -14.42
N ALA A 543 -18.28 -14.86 -14.55
CA ALA A 543 -18.57 -13.80 -13.59
C ALA A 543 -19.38 -12.67 -14.24
N ARG A 544 -20.43 -12.19 -13.56
CA ARG A 544 -21.30 -11.10 -14.01
C ARG A 544 -21.68 -10.19 -12.84
N PHE A 545 -21.24 -8.95 -12.90
CA PHE A 545 -21.57 -7.87 -11.94
C PHE A 545 -21.13 -8.14 -10.48
N THR A 546 -20.09 -8.97 -10.31
CA THR A 546 -19.58 -9.47 -9.03
C THR A 546 -18.55 -8.54 -8.37
N GLY A 547 -18.08 -8.92 -7.19
CA GLY A 547 -16.90 -8.38 -6.49
C GLY A 547 -16.44 -9.33 -5.38
N HIS A 548 -15.47 -8.90 -4.56
CA HIS A 548 -14.82 -9.73 -3.53
C HIS A 548 -15.80 -10.53 -2.66
N ARG A 549 -16.89 -9.91 -2.19
CA ARG A 549 -17.94 -10.60 -1.42
C ARG A 549 -18.55 -11.80 -2.16
N ASP A 550 -18.78 -11.68 -3.46
CA ASP A 550 -19.35 -12.76 -4.27
C ASP A 550 -18.27 -13.83 -4.56
N ASN A 551 -17.02 -13.41 -4.79
CA ASN A 551 -15.85 -14.30 -4.98
C ASN A 551 -15.61 -15.20 -3.75
N ILE A 552 -15.67 -14.62 -2.56
CA ILE A 552 -15.57 -15.32 -1.27
C ILE A 552 -16.80 -16.19 -1.02
N ALA A 553 -18.01 -15.76 -1.41
CA ALA A 553 -19.22 -16.57 -1.31
C ALA A 553 -19.16 -17.84 -2.19
N LEU A 554 -18.57 -17.76 -3.40
CA LEU A 554 -18.35 -18.95 -4.23
C LEU A 554 -17.39 -19.95 -3.56
N GLN A 555 -16.31 -19.47 -2.93
CA GLN A 555 -15.36 -20.34 -2.23
C GLN A 555 -16.00 -21.05 -1.02
N HIS A 556 -16.83 -20.33 -0.25
CA HIS A 556 -17.64 -20.96 0.80
C HIS A 556 -18.65 -21.96 0.22
N ARG A 557 -19.22 -21.72 -0.97
CA ARG A 557 -20.13 -22.65 -1.64
C ARG A 557 -19.41 -23.94 -2.05
N ILE A 558 -18.19 -23.86 -2.59
CA ILE A 558 -17.35 -25.02 -2.91
C ILE A 558 -17.05 -25.85 -1.66
N LEU A 559 -16.70 -25.20 -0.53
CA LEU A 559 -16.52 -25.90 0.75
C LEU A 559 -17.80 -26.60 1.22
N GLN A 560 -18.91 -25.86 1.31
CA GLN A 560 -20.18 -26.36 1.85
C GLN A 560 -20.72 -27.56 1.06
N GLU A 561 -20.52 -27.58 -0.25
CA GLU A 561 -20.92 -28.69 -1.12
C GLU A 561 -19.96 -29.89 -1.12
N ASN A 562 -18.80 -29.81 -0.45
CA ASN A 562 -17.85 -30.92 -0.33
C ASN A 562 -17.47 -31.23 1.14
N ALA A 563 -18.17 -30.63 2.10
CA ALA A 563 -18.13 -31.00 3.51
C ALA A 563 -19.06 -32.22 3.72
N GLY A 564 -18.48 -33.42 3.59
CA GLY A 564 -19.14 -34.71 3.87
C GLY A 564 -19.06 -35.12 5.33
#